data_AF-A0A1G7YBX2-F1
#
_entry.id   AF-A0A1G7YBX2-F1
#
_cell.length_a   1.000
_cell.length_b   1.000
_cell.length_c   1.000
_cell.angle_alpha   90.00
_cell.angle_beta   90.00
_cell.angle_gamma   90.00
#
_symmetry.space_group_name_H-M   'P 1'
#
loop_
_entity.id
_entity.type
_entity.pdbx_description
1 polymer ?
#
loop_
_entity_poly.entity_id
_entity_poly.type
_entity_poly.pdbx_seq_one_letter_code
_entity_poly.pdbx_strand_id
1 'polypeptide(L)' 'DPEFTTVYRRHRPMVERSIAWLTRGNRRLRFRGVRANDLWLSHRAAGLNLRRLLALGLHRPPTGSWVLA' A
#
# COMPACT_ATOMS: atom_id res chain seq x y z
N ASP A 1 6.44 -21.25 6.08
CA ASP A 1 5.08 -21.81 5.97
C ASP A 1 4.84 -22.30 4.53
N PRO A 2 4.61 -23.61 4.33
CA PRO A 2 4.33 -24.21 3.03
C PRO A 2 3.07 -23.67 2.34
N GLU A 3 2.04 -23.31 3.11
CA GLU A 3 0.79 -22.77 2.56
C GLU A 3 1.02 -21.39 1.94
N PHE A 4 1.66 -20.50 2.70
CA PHE A 4 2.09 -19.19 2.22
C PHE A 4 2.87 -19.26 0.91
N THR A 5 3.82 -20.20 0.81
CA THR A 5 4.64 -20.39 -0.39
C THR A 5 3.80 -20.77 -1.60
N THR A 6 2.81 -21.64 -1.40
CA THR A 6 1.90 -22.11 -2.45
C THR A 6 1.03 -20.98 -2.96
N VAL A 7 0.42 -20.22 -2.04
CA VAL A 7 -0.41 -19.06 -2.37
C VAL A 7 0.41 -17.97 -3.08
N TYR A 8 1.59 -17.64 -2.54
CA TYR A 8 2.48 -16.66 -3.16
C TYR A 8 2.87 -17.06 -4.58
N ARG A 9 3.26 -18.32 -4.82
CA ARG A 9 3.62 -18.80 -6.17
C ARG A 9 2.46 -18.69 -7.15
N ARG A 10 1.23 -19.03 -6.73
CA ARG A 10 0.02 -18.91 -7.55
C ARG A 10 -0.23 -17.46 -8.00
N HIS A 11 0.01 -16.49 -7.13
CA HIS A 11 -0.29 -15.07 -7.39
C HIS A 11 0.95 -14.20 -7.68
N ARG A 12 2.14 -14.82 -7.80
CA ARG A 12 3.44 -14.14 -7.87
C ARG A 12 3.50 -13.01 -8.89
N PRO A 13 3.02 -13.16 -10.15
CA PRO A 13 3.12 -12.08 -11.13
C PRO A 13 2.39 -10.79 -10.70
N MET A 14 1.24 -10.93 -10.04
CA MET A 14 0.45 -9.79 -9.57
C MET A 14 1.06 -9.18 -8.31
N VAL A 15 1.52 -10.02 -7.38
CA VAL A 15 2.18 -9.58 -6.13
C VAL A 15 3.43 -8.76 -6.46
N GLU A 16 4.32 -9.29 -7.30
CA GLU A 16 5.58 -8.61 -7.64
C GLU A 16 5.34 -7.31 -8.42
N ARG A 17 4.33 -7.27 -9.30
CA ARG A 17 3.95 -6.03 -10.01
C ARG A 17 3.49 -4.95 -9.04
N SER A 18 2.63 -5.30 -8.09
CA SER A 18 2.15 -4.37 -7.06
C SER A 18 3.30 -3.86 -6.18
N ILE A 19 4.21 -4.75 -5.77
CA ILE A 19 5.41 -4.36 -5.00
C ILE A 19 6.31 -3.45 -5.83
N ALA A 20 6.57 -3.77 -7.11
CA ALA A 20 7.41 -2.97 -7.99
C ALA A 20 6.83 -1.57 -8.23
N TRP A 21 5.50 -1.45 -8.36
CA TRP A 21 4.82 -0.17 -8.47
C TRP A 21 4.88 0.62 -7.16
N LEU A 22 4.56 -0.02 -6.04
CA LEU A 22 4.55 0.60 -4.72
C LEU A 22 5.95 1.14 -4.34
N THR A 23 6.99 0.37 -4.64
CA THR A 23 8.40 0.72 -4.32
C THR A 23 9.08 1.56 -5.42
N ARG A 24 8.37 2.00 -6.46
CA ARG A 24 8.94 2.84 -7.52
C ARG A 24 9.56 4.11 -6.92
N GLY A 25 10.83 4.36 -7.24
CA GLY A 25 11.63 5.46 -6.70
C GLY A 25 12.09 5.29 -5.24
N ASN A 26 11.72 4.20 -4.56
CA ASN A 26 12.06 3.92 -3.16
C ASN A 26 12.33 2.40 -2.95
N ARG A 27 13.32 1.86 -3.67
CA ARG A 27 13.64 0.42 -3.67
C ARG A 27 14.54 -0.04 -2.51
N ARG A 28 15.03 0.89 -1.68
CA ARG A 28 15.92 0.59 -0.55
C ARG A 28 15.17 0.74 0.76
N LEU A 29 15.28 -0.26 1.62
CA LEU A 29 14.76 -0.20 2.99
C LEU A 29 15.62 0.77 3.81
N ARG A 30 14.96 1.64 4.57
CA ARG A 30 15.63 2.66 5.40
C ARG A 30 15.95 2.18 6.80
N PHE A 31 15.19 1.21 7.31
CA PHE A 31 15.28 0.76 8.70
C PHE A 31 15.91 -0.62 8.79
N ARG A 32 16.48 -0.94 9.96
CA ARG A 32 16.86 -2.32 10.30
C ARG A 32 15.66 -3.07 10.86
N GLY A 33 15.50 -4.31 10.44
CA GLY A 33 14.43 -5.20 10.89
C GLY A 33 13.12 -5.06 10.12
N VAL A 34 12.29 -6.10 10.21
CA VAL A 34 11.05 -6.23 9.42
C VAL A 34 9.98 -5.23 9.87
N ARG A 35 9.73 -5.13 11.18
CA ARG A 35 8.63 -4.34 11.74
C ARG A 35 8.64 -2.87 11.32
N ALA A 36 9.80 -2.21 11.38
CA ALA A 36 9.90 -0.79 11.01
C ALA A 36 9.68 -0.55 9.51
N ASN A 37 10.12 -1.49 8.67
CA ASN A 37 9.92 -1.41 7.23
C ASN A 37 8.48 -1.78 6.81
N ASP A 38 7.84 -2.68 7.53
CA ASP A 38 6.42 -3.00 7.34
C ASP A 38 5.52 -1.79 7.67
N LEU A 39 5.81 -1.09 8.76
CA LEU A 39 5.14 0.18 9.10
C LEU A 39 5.32 1.23 8.00
N TRP A 40 6.54 1.37 7.48
CA TRP A 40 6.85 2.27 6.36
C TRP A 40 6.03 1.92 5.11
N LEU A 41 5.95 0.63 4.77
CA LEU A 41 5.19 0.16 3.61
C LEU A 41 3.70 0.46 3.77
N SER A 42 3.16 0.20 4.96
CA SER A 42 1.76 0.47 5.31
C SER A 42 1.42 1.96 5.21
N HIS A 43 2.27 2.85 5.75
CA HIS A 43 2.09 4.29 5.64
C HIS A 43 2.12 4.77 4.18
N ARG A 44 3.04 4.23 3.38
CA ARG A 44 3.14 4.58 1.96
C ARG A 44 1.90 4.14 1.19
N ALA A 45 1.41 2.92 1.42
CA ALA A 45 0.18 2.42 0.81
C ALA A 45 -1.04 3.27 1.21
N ALA A 46 -1.17 3.62 2.50
CA ALA A 46 -2.23 4.51 2.99
C ALA A 46 -2.19 5.89 2.32
N GLY A 47 -1.01 6.50 2.18
CA GLY A 47 -0.85 7.78 1.51
C GLY A 47 -1.20 7.74 0.02
N LEU A 48 -0.84 6.67 -0.70
CA LEU A 48 -1.22 6.49 -2.10
C LEU A 48 -2.73 6.27 -2.24
N ASN A 49 -3.32 5.47 -1.36
CA ASN A 49 -4.78 5.26 -1.34
C ASN A 49 -5.51 6.57 -1.06
N LEU A 50 -5.07 7.37 -0.08
CA LEU A 50 -5.65 8.68 0.19
C LEU A 50 -5.55 9.61 -1.02
N ARG A 51 -4.39 9.68 -1.69
CA ARG A 51 -4.24 10.45 -2.94
C ARG A 51 -5.21 10.00 -4.02
N ARG A 52 -5.43 8.68 -4.16
CA ARG A 52 -6.41 8.13 -5.11
C ARG A 52 -7.83 8.49 -4.71
N LEU A 53 -8.18 8.37 -3.44
CA LEU A 53 -9.51 8.73 -2.93
C LEU A 53 -9.80 10.22 -3.15
N LEU A 54 -8.84 11.11 -2.87
CA LEU A 54 -8.96 12.55 -3.18
C LEU A 54 -9.21 12.79 -4.67
N ALA A 55 -8.49 12.09 -5.55
CA ALA A 55 -8.73 12.17 -7.00
C ALA A 55 -10.09 11.61 -7.44
N LEU A 56 -10.70 10.74 -6.63
CA LEU A 56 -12.05 10.20 -6.82
C LEU A 56 -13.14 11.03 -6.12
N GLY A 57 -12.81 12.21 -5.61
CA GLY A 57 -13.80 13.11 -5.00
C GLY A 57 -14.00 12.91 -3.49
N LEU A 58 -13.04 12.27 -2.80
CA LEU A 58 -13.03 12.26 -1.34
C LEU A 58 -12.99 13.70 -0.80
N HIS A 59 -14.01 14.09 -0.06
CA HIS A 59 -14.10 15.40 0.58
C HIS A 59 -14.77 15.28 1.95
N ARG A 60 -14.69 16.36 2.74
CA ARG A 60 -15.27 16.42 4.07
C ARG A 60 -16.36 17.50 4.11
N PRO A 61 -17.65 17.15 3.99
CA PRO A 61 -18.76 18.09 4.18
C PRO A 61 -18.77 18.72 5.58
N PRO A 62 -19.49 19.86 5.76
CA PRO A 62 -19.65 20.52 7.05
C PRO A 62 -20.24 19.63 8.15
N THR A 63 -21.00 18.58 7.77
CA THR A 63 -21.57 17.56 8.67
C THR A 63 -20.51 16.65 9.30
N GLY A 64 -19.25 16.73 8.87
CA GLY A 64 -18.09 16.26 9.63
C GLY A 64 -17.48 14.94 9.18
N SER A 65 -18.23 14.07 8.52
CA SER A 65 -17.72 12.77 8.02
C SER A 65 -17.07 12.92 6.64
N TRP A 66 -16.14 12.01 6.30
CA TRP A 66 -15.59 11.93 4.95
C TRP A 66 -16.57 11.24 4.00
N VAL A 67 -16.69 11.74 2.77
CA VAL A 67 -17.61 11.23 1.75
C VAL A 67 -16.89 11.14 0.41
N LEU A 68 -17.18 10.10 -0.37
CA LEU A 68 -16.77 9.96 -1.77
C LEU A 68 -17.91 10.44 -2.67
N ALA A 69 -17.57 11.18 -3.73
CA ALA A 69 -18.53 11.74 -4.69
C ALA A 69 -19.25 10.66 -5.53
#